data_AF-A0A7W2M8Z5-F1
#
_entry.id   AF-A0A7W2M8Z5-F1
#
_cell.length_a   1.000
_cell.length_b   1.000
_cell.length_c   1.000
_cell.angle_alpha   90.00
_cell.angle_beta   90.00
_cell.angle_gamma   90.00
#
_symmetry.space_group_name_H-M   'P 1'
#
loop_
_entity.id
_entity.type
_entity.pdbx_description
1 polymer ?
#
loop_
_entity_poly.entity_id
_entity_poly.type
_entity_poly.pdbx_seq_one_letter_code
_entity_poly.pdbx_strand_id
1 'polypeptide(L)' 'MKTIEIKKKLINEINLSKNKNLLEEFYHFLNLENEIQETYKLNAEQNSAIAEAREQIKNGDYLTNEQANQEIDEWLNK' A
#
# COMPACT_ATOMS: atom_id res chain seq x y z
N MET A 1 -22.79 -5.84 8.55
CA MET A 1 -23.22 -7.07 7.85
C MET A 1 -22.38 -8.24 8.35
N LYS A 2 -22.98 -9.41 8.54
CA LYS A 2 -22.24 -10.62 8.90
C LYS A 2 -21.43 -11.09 7.69
N THR A 3 -20.29 -11.76 7.91
CA THR A 3 -19.43 -12.30 6.83
C THR A 3 -20.21 -13.12 5.80
N ILE A 4 -21.20 -13.89 6.26
CA ILE A 4 -22.05 -14.70 5.40
C ILE A 4 -22.93 -13.86 4.45
N GLU A 5 -23.37 -12.68 4.88
CA GLU A 5 -24.16 -11.75 4.07
C GLU A 5 -23.29 -11.08 3.01
N ILE A 6 -22.05 -10.72 3.37
CA ILE A 6 -21.07 -10.13 2.45
C ILE A 6 -20.76 -11.11 1.32
N LYS A 7 -20.44 -12.38 1.65
CA LYS A 7 -20.19 -13.43 0.66
C LYS A 7 -21.37 -13.63 -0.29
N LYS A 8 -22.60 -13.68 0.23
CA LYS A 8 -23.81 -13.83 -0.59
C LYS A 8 -24.00 -12.67 -1.57
N LYS A 9 -23.82 -11.42 -1.12
CA LYS A 9 -23.94 -10.26 -2.01
C LYS A 9 -22.87 -10.27 -3.10
N LEU A 10 -21.61 -10.55 -2.76
CA LEU A 10 -20.53 -10.62 -3.74
C LEU A 10 -20.79 -11.67 -4.83
N ILE A 11 -21.20 -12.89 -4.43
CA ILE A 11 -21.55 -13.95 -5.40
C ILE A 11 -22.68 -13.50 -6.33
N ASN A 12 -23.69 -12.82 -5.79
CA ASN A 12 -24.80 -12.29 -6.59
C ASN A 12 -24.31 -11.27 -7.63
N GLU A 13 -23.49 -10.29 -7.23
CA GLU A 13 -22.97 -9.27 -8.16
C GLU A 13 -22.06 -9.88 -9.24
N ILE A 14 -21.23 -10.86 -8.88
CA ILE A 14 -20.38 -11.60 -9.83
C ILE A 14 -21.24 -12.30 -10.89
N ASN A 15 -22.31 -12.99 -10.46
CA ASN A 15 -23.19 -13.71 -11.38
C ASN A 15 -24.01 -12.78 -12.29
N LEU A 16 -24.29 -11.56 -11.86
CA LEU A 16 -25.01 -10.56 -12.66
C LEU A 16 -24.10 -9.80 -13.63
N SER A 17 -22.79 -9.72 -13.34
CA SER A 17 -21.85 -8.98 -14.16
C SER A 17 -21.62 -9.64 -15.52
N LYS A 18 -21.66 -8.83 -16.57
CA LYS A 18 -21.30 -9.22 -17.95
C LYS A 18 -19.99 -8.58 -18.40
N ASN A 19 -19.38 -7.75 -17.55
CA ASN A 19 -18.15 -7.05 -17.86
C ASN A 19 -16.96 -7.95 -17.50
N LYS A 20 -16.40 -8.60 -18.52
CA LYS A 20 -15.26 -9.51 -18.38
C LYS A 20 -14.05 -8.85 -17.70
N ASN A 21 -13.68 -7.64 -18.11
CA ASN A 21 -12.51 -6.94 -17.56
C ASN A 21 -12.68 -6.67 -16.06
N LEU A 22 -13.88 -6.21 -15.66
CA LEU A 22 -14.19 -6.00 -14.25
C LEU A 22 -14.10 -7.29 -13.43
N LEU A 23 -14.57 -8.41 -13.98
CA LEU A 23 -14.48 -9.72 -13.33
C LEU A 23 -13.03 -10.20 -13.19
N GLU A 24 -12.19 -9.96 -14.21
CA GLU A 24 -10.76 -10.29 -14.17
C GLU A 24 -10.01 -9.46 -13.12
N GLU A 25 -10.27 -8.17 -13.03
CA GLU A 25 -9.70 -7.29 -12.00
C GLU A 25 -10.14 -7.71 -10.59
N PHE A 26 -11.42 -7.99 -10.39
CA PHE A 26 -11.93 -8.46 -9.08
C PHE A 26 -11.33 -9.81 -8.67
N TYR A 27 -11.18 -10.73 -9.62
CA TYR A 27 -10.53 -12.02 -9.37
C TYR A 27 -9.07 -11.84 -8.96
N HIS A 28 -8.34 -10.97 -9.67
CA HIS A 28 -6.95 -10.68 -9.34
C HIS A 28 -6.82 -10.02 -7.96
N PHE A 29 -7.64 -9.01 -7.66
CA PHE A 29 -7.66 -8.34 -6.36
C PHE A 29 -7.94 -9.34 -5.22
N LEU A 30 -8.97 -10.18 -5.36
CA LEU A 30 -9.30 -11.18 -4.35
C LEU A 30 -8.19 -12.22 -4.20
N ASN A 31 -7.51 -12.64 -5.27
CA ASN A 31 -6.40 -13.57 -5.16
C ASN A 31 -5.17 -12.93 -4.50
N LEU A 32 -4.82 -11.69 -4.84
CA LEU A 32 -3.70 -10.98 -4.21
C LEU A 32 -3.90 -10.81 -2.72
N GLU A 33 -5.12 -10.49 -2.28
CA GLU A 33 -5.45 -10.33 -0.86
C GLU A 33 -5.58 -11.68 -0.11
N ASN A 34 -5.92 -12.77 -0.82
CA ASN A 34 -6.07 -14.10 -0.23
C ASN A 34 -4.80 -14.95 -0.28
N GLU A 35 -3.87 -14.67 -1.21
CA GLU A 35 -2.50 -15.13 -1.07
C GLU A 35 -2.01 -14.55 0.25
N ILE A 36 -1.64 -15.45 1.17
CA ILE A 36 -1.02 -15.11 2.45
C ILE A 36 -0.02 -14.02 2.14
N GLN A 37 -0.21 -12.83 2.72
CA GLN A 37 0.70 -11.70 2.60
C GLN A 37 2.07 -12.17 3.10
N GLU A 38 2.84 -12.83 2.22
CA GLU A 38 4.21 -13.17 2.50
C GLU A 38 4.88 -11.84 2.80
N THR A 39 5.58 -11.79 3.92
CA THR A 39 6.28 -10.57 4.32
C THR A 39 7.12 -10.11 3.14
N TYR A 40 6.83 -8.89 2.65
CA TYR A 40 7.48 -8.37 1.46
C TYR A 40 8.99 -8.37 1.65
N LYS A 41 9.70 -9.11 0.79
CA LYS A 41 11.16 -9.20 0.85
C LYS A 41 11.75 -8.02 0.11
N LEU A 42 12.33 -7.11 0.87
CA LEU A 42 13.07 -5.98 0.33
C LEU A 42 14.26 -6.44 -0.51
N ASN A 43 14.52 -5.72 -1.60
CA ASN A 43 15.73 -5.92 -2.38
C ASN A 43 16.97 -5.33 -1.66
N ALA A 44 18.17 -5.54 -2.22
CA ALA A 44 19.41 -5.11 -1.59
C ALA A 44 19.49 -3.57 -1.40
N GLU A 45 19.01 -2.81 -2.38
CA GLU A 45 19.01 -1.35 -2.36
C GLU A 45 18.08 -0.80 -1.27
N GLN A 46 16.87 -1.36 -1.16
CA GLN A 46 15.90 -1.00 -0.13
C GLN A 46 16.42 -1.30 1.28
N ASN A 47 17.07 -2.46 1.46
CA ASN A 47 17.69 -2.80 2.74
C ASN A 47 18.83 -1.83 3.10
N SER A 48 19.64 -1.44 2.10
CA SER A 48 20.71 -0.45 2.28
C SER A 48 20.16 0.92 2.67
N ALA A 49 19.13 1.40 1.97
CA ALA A 49 18.50 2.69 2.26
C ALA A 49 17.89 2.73 3.67
N ILE A 50 17.27 1.65 4.13
CA ILE A 50 16.74 1.55 5.50
C ILE A 50 17.87 1.54 6.53
N ALA A 51 18.97 0.84 6.27
CA ALA A 51 20.12 0.81 7.16
C ALA A 51 20.74 2.21 7.32
N GLU A 52 20.89 2.95 6.21
CA GLU A 52 21.35 4.33 6.20
C GLU A 52 20.42 5.25 6.98
N ALA A 53 19.11 5.22 6.70
CA ALA A 53 18.12 6.04 7.38
C ALA A 53 18.10 5.80 8.91
N ARG A 54 18.34 4.57 9.36
CA ARG A 54 18.45 4.25 10.79
C ARG A 54 19.65 4.92 11.45
N GLU A 55 20.81 4.94 10.77
CA GLU A 55 21.99 5.65 11.28
C GLU A 55 21.81 7.17 11.22
N GLN A 56 21.16 7.71 10.18
CA GLN A 56 20.80 9.13 10.10
C GLN A 56 19.95 9.56 11.31
N ILE A 57 18.89 8.82 11.63
CA ILE A 57 18.05 9.10 12.82
C ILE A 57 18.88 9.10 14.11
N LYS A 58 19.76 8.12 14.27
CA LYS A 58 20.64 8.00 15.44
C LYS A 58 21.64 9.15 15.56
N ASN A 59 22.13 9.66 14.44
CA ASN A 59 23.05 10.79 14.38
C ASN A 59 22.35 12.15 14.51
N GLY A 60 21.02 12.18 14.49
CA GLY A 60 20.23 13.41 14.53
C GLY A 60 19.98 14.02 13.15
N ASP A 61 20.30 13.29 12.08
CA ASP A 61 20.08 13.68 10.69
C ASP A 61 18.61 13.42 10.28
N TYR A 62 17.67 14.03 11.01
CA TYR A 62 16.24 13.97 10.71
C TYR A 62 15.63 15.36 10.75
N LEU A 63 14.52 15.53 10.03
CA LEU A 63 13.69 16.72 10.11
C LEU A 63 12.48 16.45 11.01
N THR A 64 12.11 17.43 11.82
CA THR A 64 10.80 17.43 12.45
C THR A 64 9.72 17.63 11.40
N ASN A 65 8.48 17.30 11.76
CA ASN A 65 7.33 17.54 10.87
C ASN A 65 7.23 19.01 10.45
N GLU A 66 7.49 19.94 11.37
CA GLU A 66 7.47 21.38 11.11
C GLU A 66 8.55 21.79 10.10
N GLN A 67 9.78 21.30 10.29
CA GLN A 67 10.89 21.58 9.38
C GLN A 67 10.64 21.03 7.97
N ALA A 68 10.14 19.79 7.88
CA ALA A 68 9.83 19.16 6.60
C ALA A 68 8.72 19.90 5.85
N ASN A 69 7.65 20.33 6.54
CA ASN A 69 6.58 21.10 5.90
C ASN A 69 7.06 22.47 5.43
N GLN A 70 7.90 23.14 6.22
CA GLN A 70 8.48 24.43 5.82
C GLN A 70 9.32 24.30 4.54
N GLU A 71 10.17 23.28 4.43
CA GLU A 71 10.96 23.03 3.22
C GLU A 71 10.08 22.75 1.99
N ILE A 72 8.98 22.02 2.17
CA ILE A 72 8.00 21.76 1.11
C ILE A 72 7.32 23.05 0.67
N ASP A 73 6.88 23.89 1.61
CA ASP A 73 6.26 25.18 1.31
C ASP A 73 7.24 26.11 0.58
N GLU A 74 8.51 26.14 0.99
CA GLU A 74 9.56 26.90 0.31
C GLU A 74 9.86 26.37 -1.09
N TRP A 75 9.79 25.06 -1.31
CA TRP A 75 9.98 24.46 -2.63
C TRP A 75 8.83 24.77 -3.59
N LEU A 76 7.57 24.71 -3.10
CA LEU A 76 6.37 24.95 -3.91
C LEU A 76 6.16 26.42 -4.29
N ASN A 77 6.76 27.35 -3.54
CA ASN A 77 6.66 28.79 -3.80
C ASN A 77 7.82 29.33 -4.67
N LYS A 78 8.66 28.46 -5.25
CA LYS A 78 9.67 28.80 -6.26
C LYS A 78 9.13 28.58 -7.68
#